data_AF-A0A9Q1MQI7-F1
#
_entry.id   AF-A0A9Q1MQI7-F1
#
_cell.length_a   1.000
_cell.length_b   1.000
_cell.length_c   1.000
_cell.angle_alpha   90.00
_cell.angle_beta   90.00
_cell.angle_gamma   90.00
#
_symmetry.space_group_name_H-M   'P 1'
#
loop_
_entity.id
_entity.type
_entity.pdbx_description
1 polymer ?
#
loop_
_entity_poly.entity_id
_entity_poly.type
_entity_poly.pdbx_seq_one_letter_code
_entity_poly.pdbx_strand_id
1 'polypeptide(L)' 'MIGSRVPLVLLCLLFLFASLEMRSVMGEESCERYSGTWRGWCFNSDHCNSQCRSQEEALGGACQALACVCYYCG' A
#
# COMPACT_ATOMS: atom_id res chain seq x y z
N MET A 1 -21.50 22.93 -41.79
CA MET A 1 -20.08 22.88 -41.35
C MET A 1 -20.01 22.14 -40.02
N ILE A 2 -20.03 20.80 -40.04
CA ILE A 2 -20.15 19.96 -38.82
C ILE A 2 -18.92 19.03 -38.63
N GLY A 3 -17.96 19.06 -39.56
CA GLY A 3 -16.92 18.03 -39.71
C GLY A 3 -15.57 18.21 -39.00
N SER A 4 -15.40 19.12 -38.03
CA SER A 4 -14.08 19.30 -37.39
C SER A 4 -14.07 19.41 -35.87
N ARG A 5 -15.22 19.48 -35.19
CA ARG A 5 -15.25 19.64 -33.72
C ARG A 5 -15.29 18.31 -32.96
N VAL A 6 -15.92 17.29 -33.55
CA VAL A 6 -15.96 15.92 -33.01
C VAL A 6 -14.56 15.28 -32.87
N PRO A 7 -13.62 15.39 -33.83
CA PRO A 7 -12.31 14.76 -33.68
C PRO A 7 -11.47 15.39 -32.56
N LEU A 8 -11.60 16.70 -32.33
CA LEU A 8 -10.82 17.39 -31.30
C LEU A 8 -11.28 17.02 -29.89
N VAL A 9 -12.60 16.95 -29.68
CA VAL A 9 -13.18 16.52 -28.41
C VAL A 9 -12.84 15.06 -28.13
N LEU A 10 -12.96 14.19 -29.14
CA LEU A 10 -12.59 12.77 -29.02
C LEU A 10 -11.10 12.60 -28.71
N LEU A 11 -10.23 13.37 -29.38
CA LEU A 11 -8.79 13.35 -29.14
C LEU A 11 -8.44 13.80 -27.71
N CYS A 12 -9.06 14.88 -27.22
CA CYS A 12 -8.89 15.34 -25.84
C CYS A 12 -9.34 14.28 -24.82
N LEU A 13 -10.47 13.61 -25.06
CA LEU A 13 -10.94 12.53 -24.20
C LEU A 13 -9.96 11.36 -24.19
N LEU A 14 -9.43 10.96 -25.35
CA LEU A 14 -8.43 9.88 -25.43
C LEU A 14 -7.14 10.22 -24.68
N PHE A 15 -6.65 11.46 -24.75
CA PHE A 15 -5.49 11.92 -23.97
C PHE A 15 -5.76 11.93 -22.46
N LEU A 16 -6.96 12.32 -22.04
CA LEU A 16 -7.38 12.27 -20.63
C LEU A 16 -7.46 10.83 -20.12
N PHE A 17 -8.05 9.92 -20.89
CA PHE A 17 -8.09 8.49 -20.57
C PHE A 17 -6.69 7.87 -20.51
N ALA A 18 -5.80 8.19 -21.46
CA ALA A 18 -4.43 7.72 -21.47
C ALA A 18 -3.59 8.22 -20.27
N SER A 19 -3.95 9.39 -19.71
CA SER A 19 -3.32 9.92 -18.48
C SER A 19 -3.90 9.29 -17.21
N LEU A 20 -5.12 8.76 -17.28
CA LEU A 20 -5.82 8.09 -16.18
C LEU A 20 -5.34 6.65 -15.97
N GLU A 21 -4.61 6.09 -16.93
CA GLU A 21 -3.79 4.87 -16.81
C GLU A 21 -2.55 5.07 -15.92
N MET A 22 -2.47 6.17 -15.15
CA MET A 22 -1.58 6.23 -13.99
C MET A 22 -2.23 5.47 -12.85
N ARG A 23 -2.11 4.14 -12.97
CA ARG A 23 -1.95 3.17 -11.88
C ARG A 23 -2.45 3.70 -10.55
N SER A 24 -3.72 3.45 -10.27
CA SER A 24 -4.22 3.47 -8.91
C SER A 24 -3.39 2.51 -8.07
N VAL A 25 -2.29 3.00 -7.48
CA VAL A 25 -1.66 2.38 -6.30
C VAL A 25 -2.50 2.79 -5.10
N MET A 26 -3.79 2.45 -5.16
CA MET A 26 -4.66 2.46 -4.00
C MET A 26 -4.82 1.00 -3.62
N GLY A 27 -4.01 0.56 -2.66
CA GLY A 27 -4.17 -0.73 -2.02
C GLY A 27 -3.47 -1.89 -2.73
N GLU A 28 -2.17 -1.77 -3.02
CA GLU A 28 -1.37 -2.92 -2.59
C GLU A 28 -1.47 -2.85 -1.07
N GLU A 29 -2.28 -3.74 -0.49
CA GLU A 29 -2.24 -3.97 0.93
C GLU A 29 -0.76 -4.14 1.28
N SER A 30 -0.16 -3.11 1.89
CA SER A 30 1.24 -3.19 2.21
C SER A 30 1.39 -4.47 3.03
N CYS A 31 2.24 -5.37 2.54
CA CYS A 31 2.54 -6.62 3.22
C CYS A 31 3.02 -6.38 4.66
N GLU A 32 3.44 -5.15 4.92
CA GLU A 32 3.77 -4.57 6.19
C GLU A 32 2.54 -3.88 6.80
N ARG A 33 2.15 -4.28 8.02
CA ARG A 33 1.11 -3.59 8.82
C ARG A 33 1.65 -3.29 10.21
N TYR A 34 1.34 -2.11 10.76
CA TYR A 34 1.64 -1.84 12.16
C TYR A 34 0.92 -2.84 13.06
N SER A 35 1.63 -3.37 14.05
CA SER A 35 1.08 -4.30 15.03
C SER A 35 -0.08 -3.66 15.78
N GLY A 36 -1.24 -4.30 15.75
CA GLY A 36 -2.42 -3.86 16.51
C GLY A 36 -2.36 -4.24 17.99
N THR A 37 -1.48 -5.19 18.33
CA THR A 37 -1.36 -5.74 19.69
C THR A 37 -0.17 -5.16 20.46
N TRP A 38 0.83 -4.60 19.77
CA TRP A 38 2.03 -4.03 20.37
C TRP A 38 1.74 -2.77 21.19
N ARG A 39 2.39 -2.68 22.35
CA ARG A 39 2.25 -1.54 23.26
C ARG A 39 3.62 -0.93 23.55
N GLY A 40 3.69 0.39 23.42
CA GLY A 40 4.90 1.17 23.71
C GLY A 40 5.92 1.14 22.58
N TRP A 41 7.13 1.63 22.86
CA TRP A 41 8.20 1.72 21.88
C TRP A 41 8.84 0.37 21.60
N CYS A 42 9.06 0.11 20.32
CA CYS A 42 9.74 -1.08 19.83
C CYS A 42 11.26 -0.84 19.81
N PHE A 43 11.98 -1.55 20.68
CA PHE A 43 13.45 -1.57 20.73
C PHE A 43 14.05 -2.96 20.49
N ASN A 44 13.21 -3.99 20.40
CA ASN A 44 13.63 -5.37 20.23
C ASN A 44 12.82 -6.01 19.10
N SER A 45 13.47 -6.15 17.93
CA SER A 45 12.86 -6.74 16.74
C SER A 45 12.54 -8.22 16.91
N ASP A 46 13.30 -8.98 17.70
CA ASP A 46 13.01 -10.40 17.96
C ASP A 46 11.70 -10.57 18.75
N HIS A 47 11.47 -9.67 19.72
CA HIS A 47 10.23 -9.65 20.48
C HIS A 47 9.04 -9.25 19.58
N CYS A 48 9.22 -8.23 18.73
CA CYS A 48 8.23 -7.85 17.73
C CYS A 48 7.92 -8.99 16.76
N ASN A 49 8.94 -9.67 16.24
CA ASN A 49 8.80 -10.82 15.34
C ASN A 49 8.00 -11.96 15.99
N SER A 50 8.34 -12.31 17.25
CA SER A 50 7.62 -13.35 17.98
C SER A 50 6.17 -12.95 18.26
N GLN A 51 5.90 -11.70 18.58
CA GLN A 51 4.54 -11.19 18.78
C GLN A 51 3.72 -11.23 17.49
N CYS A 52 4.25 -10.70 16.38
CA CYS A 52 3.58 -10.71 15.08
C CYS A 52 3.20 -12.15 14.65
N ARG A 53 4.08 -13.13 14.87
CA ARG A 53 3.80 -14.54 14.55
C ARG A 53 2.80 -15.21 15.50
N SER A 54 2.75 -14.81 16.77
CA SER A 54 1.93 -15.47 17.80
C SER A 54 0.56 -14.86 18.01
N GLN A 55 0.41 -13.55 17.80
CA GLN A 55 -0.81 -12.80 18.12
C GLN A 55 -1.52 -12.24 16.90
N GLU A 56 -0.83 -12.09 15.78
CA GLU A 56 -1.38 -11.45 14.59
C GLU A 56 -1.29 -12.32 13.32
N GLU A 57 -0.89 -13.59 13.47
CA GLU A 57 -0.81 -14.57 12.36
C GLU A 57 0.07 -14.10 11.19
N ALA A 58 1.02 -13.20 11.47
CA ALA A 58 1.98 -12.72 10.50
C ALA A 58 3.11 -13.73 10.27
N LEU A 59 3.83 -13.61 9.14
CA LEU A 59 5.03 -14.40 8.85
C LEU A 59 6.21 -13.96 9.73
N GLY A 60 6.25 -12.68 10.09
CA GLY A 60 7.29 -12.10 10.94
C GLY A 60 7.02 -10.64 11.27
N GLY A 61 8.02 -9.95 11.81
CA GLY A 61 7.95 -8.52 12.06
C GLY A 61 9.26 -7.94 12.57
N ALA A 62 9.38 -6.61 12.56
CA ALA A 62 10.54 -5.89 13.08
C ALA A 62 10.17 -4.51 13.64
N CYS A 63 11.08 -3.94 14.43
CA CYS A 63 10.93 -2.56 14.88
C CYS A 63 11.27 -1.58 13.76
N GLN A 64 10.34 -0.69 13.44
CA GLN A 64 10.53 0.39 12.48
C GLN A 64 9.99 1.69 13.08
N ALA A 65 10.83 2.72 13.11
CA ALA A 65 10.50 4.03 13.69
C ALA A 65 9.85 3.95 15.10
N LEU A 66 10.39 3.09 15.97
CA LEU A 66 9.89 2.80 17.32
C LEU A 66 8.51 2.12 17.39
N ALA A 67 7.95 1.67 16.27
CA ALA A 67 6.74 0.85 16.22
C ALA A 67 7.07 -0.58 15.80
N CYS A 68 6.27 -1.55 16.22
CA CYS A 68 6.36 -2.91 15.73
C CYS A 68 5.55 -3.03 14.43
N VAL A 69 6.18 -3.54 13.38
CA VAL A 69 5.58 -3.73 12.06
C VAL A 69 5.63 -5.22 11.72
N CYS A 70 4.49 -5.79 11.36
CA CYS A 70 4.31 -7.20 11.02
C CYS A 70 4.27 -7.40 9.50
N TYR A 71 4.85 -8.51 9.03
CA TYR A 71 4.99 -8.89 7.63
C TYR A 71 4.09 -10.08 7.30
N TYR A 72 3.25 -9.96 6.27
CA TYR A 72 2.23 -10.95 5.91
C TYR A 72 2.44 -11.61 4.54
N CYS A 73 3.38 -11.10 3.73
CA CYS A 73 3.74 -11.70 2.43
C CYS A 73 5.13 -12.31 2.49
N GLY A 74 5.32 -13.46 1.83
CA GLY A 74 6.57 -14.20 1.75
C GLY A 74 6.66 -15.00 0.45
#